data_AF-A0A1Q7H7Q0-F1
#
_entry.id   AF-A0A1Q7H7Q0-F1
#
_cell.length_a   1.000
_cell.length_b   1.000
_cell.length_c   1.000
_cell.angle_alpha   90.00
_cell.angle_beta   90.00
_cell.angle_gamma   90.00
#
_symmetry.space_group_name_H-M   'P 1'
#
loop_
_entity.id
_entity.type
_entity.pdbx_description
1 polymer ?
#
loop_
_entity_poly.entity_id
_entity_poly.type
_entity_poly.pdbx_seq_one_letter_code
_entity_poly.pdbx_strand_id
1 'polypeptide(L)'
;MAGPFEVGAGINDIGAKLTWSDTRIERWTWDTTGVKDSLKKTLVADHVESHTRLPVSYVANLAYTLPGGTLVGADVLDRGRGTVIHLGAEQRMGPLALRGGVSRDERKKVQFGWGGGLRLGPLGLDVGFWTHSHSFSNVRGITMATSLTLY
;
A
#
# COMPACT_ATOMS: atom_id res chain seq x y z
N MET A 1 -0.28 32.29 1.62
CA MET A 1 -0.85 31.63 0.43
C MET A 1 0.18 30.62 -0.04
N ALA A 2 -0.08 29.32 0.14
CA ALA A 2 0.76 28.27 -0.46
C ALA A 2 0.53 28.31 -1.98
N GLY A 3 1.58 28.14 -2.78
CA GLY A 3 1.47 28.11 -4.24
C GLY A 3 0.63 26.92 -4.73
N PRO A 4 0.42 26.77 -6.05
CA PRO A 4 -0.37 25.67 -6.62
C PRO A 4 0.25 24.27 -6.40
N PHE A 5 1.33 24.19 -5.63
CA PHE A 5 2.19 23.04 -5.48
C PHE A 5 2.41 22.73 -4.00
N GLU A 6 2.21 21.46 -3.66
CA GLU A 6 2.39 20.94 -2.31
C GLU A 6 3.36 19.76 -2.39
N VAL A 7 4.39 19.79 -1.56
CA VAL A 7 5.36 18.69 -1.41
C VAL A 7 5.36 18.25 0.03
N GLY A 8 5.30 16.94 0.24
CA GLY A 8 5.54 16.32 1.52
C GLY A 8 6.63 15.26 1.40
N ALA A 9 7.39 15.11 2.47
CA ALA A 9 8.31 13.98 2.64
C ALA A 9 8.24 13.51 4.09
N GLY A 10 8.38 12.20 4.29
CA GLY A 10 8.28 11.59 5.60
C GLY A 10 9.13 10.34 5.69
N ILE A 11 9.55 10.03 6.92
CA ILE A 11 10.24 8.80 7.26
C ILE A 11 9.49 8.18 8.44
N ASN A 12 9.07 6.94 8.32
CA ASN A 12 8.36 6.21 9.36
C ASN A 12 9.16 4.98 9.81
N ASP A 13 8.73 4.40 10.93
CA ASP A 13 9.25 3.13 11.46
C ASP A 13 10.75 3.14 11.84
N ILE A 14 11.31 4.33 12.07
CA ILE A 14 12.71 4.48 12.52
C ILE A 14 12.87 3.83 13.89
N GLY A 15 13.62 2.73 13.93
CA GLY A 15 13.88 1.98 15.16
C GLY A 15 12.66 1.22 15.70
N ALA A 16 11.59 1.11 14.91
CA ALA A 16 10.39 0.40 15.34
C ALA A 16 10.64 -1.10 15.46
N LYS A 17 10.22 -1.66 16.59
CA LYS A 17 10.39 -3.08 16.95
C LYS A 17 9.07 -3.62 17.46
N LEU A 18 8.68 -4.78 16.95
CA LEU A 18 7.66 -5.61 17.56
C LEU A 18 8.35 -6.54 18.55
N THR A 19 7.95 -6.46 19.82
CA THR A 19 8.38 -7.40 20.86
C THR A 19 7.30 -8.46 21.03
N TRP A 20 7.70 -9.71 20.87
CA TRP A 20 6.87 -10.88 21.11
C TRP A 20 7.32 -11.48 22.44
N SER A 21 6.48 -11.39 23.46
CA SER A 21 6.83 -11.83 24.82
C SER A 21 7.01 -13.33 24.96
N ASP A 22 6.42 -14.11 24.04
CA ASP A 22 6.45 -15.56 24.07
C ASP A 22 6.48 -16.10 22.62
N THR A 23 7.65 -16.58 22.18
CA THR A 23 7.80 -17.21 20.87
C THR A 23 8.52 -18.55 20.92
N ARG A 24 8.18 -19.35 19.91
CA ARG A 24 8.79 -20.65 19.62
C ARG A 24 9.65 -20.54 18.38
N ILE A 25 10.95 -20.80 18.52
CA ILE A 25 11.93 -20.76 17.44
C ILE A 25 12.24 -22.18 16.99
N GLU A 26 11.93 -22.47 15.73
CA GLU A 26 12.10 -23.80 15.14
C GLU A 26 13.07 -23.72 13.96
N ARG A 27 13.98 -24.69 13.89
CA ARG A 27 14.90 -24.86 12.76
C ARG A 27 14.50 -26.09 11.97
N TRP A 28 14.33 -25.87 10.68
CA TRP A 28 14.08 -26.91 9.69
C TRP A 28 15.37 -27.18 8.94
N THR A 29 15.85 -28.42 9.00
CA THR A 29 17.05 -28.88 8.29
C THR A 29 16.70 -30.05 7.40
N TRP A 30 17.21 -30.03 6.17
CA TRP A 30 17.14 -31.16 5.26
C TRP A 30 18.30 -32.11 5.57
N ASP A 31 18.00 -33.35 5.94
CA ASP A 31 19.02 -34.37 6.24
C ASP A 31 19.21 -35.27 5.03
N THR A 32 20.34 -35.07 4.31
CA THR A 32 20.72 -35.88 3.15
C THR A 32 21.50 -37.16 3.53
N THR A 33 21.72 -37.42 4.82
CA THR A 33 22.61 -38.48 5.33
C THR A 33 21.89 -39.61 6.06
N GLY A 34 20.61 -39.44 6.39
CA GLY A 34 19.76 -40.48 6.99
C GLY A 34 19.08 -41.36 5.94
N VAL A 35 18.73 -42.59 6.34
CA VAL A 35 18.13 -43.66 5.50
C VAL A 35 16.78 -43.28 4.83
N LYS A 36 16.25 -42.07 5.04
CA LYS A 36 15.11 -41.50 4.32
C LYS A 36 15.26 -39.97 4.19
N ASP A 37 15.28 -39.47 2.96
CA ASP A 37 15.17 -38.05 2.60
C ASP A 37 14.00 -37.42 3.37
N SER A 38 14.29 -36.67 4.44
CA SER A 38 13.25 -36.15 5.32
C SER A 38 13.60 -34.80 5.92
N LEU A 39 12.57 -33.96 6.04
CA LEU A 39 12.62 -32.70 6.75
C LEU A 39 12.70 -32.97 8.25
N LYS A 40 13.84 -32.65 8.85
CA LYS A 40 14.04 -32.77 10.30
C LYS A 40 13.72 -31.43 10.96
N LYS A 41 12.79 -31.45 11.90
CA LYS A 41 12.41 -30.30 12.72
C LYS A 41 13.14 -30.34 14.05
N THR A 42 13.85 -29.28 14.40
CA THR A 42 14.51 -29.13 15.69
C THR A 42 14.01 -27.88 16.40
N LEU A 43 13.59 -28.04 17.65
CA LEU A 43 13.24 -26.92 18.52
C LEU A 43 14.54 -26.25 18.96
N VAL A 44 14.70 -24.95 18.65
CA VAL A 44 15.90 -24.19 19.01
C VAL A 44 15.69 -23.47 20.33
N ALA A 45 14.52 -22.87 20.51
CA ALA A 45 14.12 -22.21 21.75
C ALA A 45 12.60 -22.18 21.84
N ASP A 46 12.08 -22.21 23.06
CA ASP A 46 10.65 -22.20 23.36
C ASP A 46 10.42 -21.24 24.51
N HIS A 47 9.30 -20.53 24.49
CA HIS A 47 8.97 -19.49 25.47
C HIS A 47 10.04 -18.40 25.63
N VAL A 48 10.60 -17.94 24.51
CA VAL A 48 11.58 -16.85 24.51
C VAL A 48 11.00 -15.55 24.02
N GLU A 49 11.41 -14.44 24.62
CA GLU A 49 11.13 -13.13 24.07
C GLU A 49 11.91 -12.93 22.77
N SER A 50 11.24 -12.49 21.72
CA SER A 50 11.88 -12.22 20.43
C SER A 50 11.45 -10.89 19.85
N HIS A 51 12.33 -10.26 19.08
CA HIS A 51 12.07 -8.96 18.48
C HIS A 51 12.10 -9.03 16.96
N THR A 52 11.07 -8.49 16.33
CA THR A 52 11.04 -8.27 14.88
C THR A 52 11.26 -6.78 14.61
N ARG A 53 12.32 -6.44 13.87
CA ARG A 53 12.53 -5.06 13.42
C ARG A 53 11.62 -4.76 12.25
N LEU A 54 10.84 -3.69 12.35
CA LEU A 54 10.09 -3.18 11.22
C LEU A 54 11.05 -2.46 10.26
N PRO A 55 10.90 -2.65 8.95
CA PRO A 55 11.70 -1.92 7.98
C PRO A 55 11.33 -0.43 8.02
N VAL A 56 12.34 0.44 7.96
CA VAL A 56 12.15 1.88 7.84
C VAL A 56 11.46 2.17 6.50
N SER A 57 10.41 2.99 6.54
CA SER A 57 9.69 3.39 5.34
C SER A 57 9.88 4.87 5.02
N TYR A 58 10.03 5.19 3.74
CA TYR A 58 10.24 6.54 3.22
C TYR A 58 9.09 6.90 2.29
N VAL A 59 8.49 8.06 2.49
CA VAL A 59 7.41 8.57 1.63
C VAL A 59 7.77 9.95 1.10
N ALA A 60 7.50 10.18 -0.18
CA ALA A 60 7.53 11.49 -0.80
C ALA A 60 6.24 11.68 -1.60
N ASN A 61 5.54 12.78 -1.38
CA ASN A 61 4.29 13.10 -2.06
C ASN A 61 4.37 14.49 -2.70
N LEU A 62 3.65 14.61 -3.80
CA LEU A 62 3.58 15.77 -4.66
C LEU A 62 2.13 16.00 -5.04
N ALA A 63 1.65 17.21 -4.92
CA ALA A 63 0.37 17.63 -5.49
C ALA A 63 0.54 18.94 -6.24
N TYR A 64 -0.10 19.04 -7.40
CA TYR A 64 -0.09 20.23 -8.24
C TYR A 64 -1.48 20.51 -8.77
N THR A 65 -1.97 21.73 -8.53
CA THR A 65 -3.24 22.20 -9.06
C THR A 65 -3.01 22.97 -10.36
N LEU A 66 -3.50 22.42 -11.47
CA LEU A 66 -3.44 23.05 -12.77
C LEU A 66 -4.44 24.22 -12.87
N PRO A 67 -4.12 25.24 -13.70
CA PRO A 67 -5.10 26.23 -14.12
C PRO A 67 -6.29 25.53 -14.79
N GLY A 68 -7.48 25.61 -14.18
CA GLY A 68 -8.67 24.83 -14.59
C GLY A 68 -9.22 23.88 -13.53
N GLY A 69 -8.57 23.79 -12.35
CA GLY A 69 -9.10 23.05 -11.21
C GLY A 69 -8.81 21.55 -11.23
N THR A 70 -7.96 21.08 -12.14
CA THR A 70 -7.42 19.71 -12.10
C THR A 70 -6.34 19.63 -11.03
N LEU A 71 -6.49 18.73 -10.08
CA LEU A 71 -5.45 18.37 -9.13
C LEU A 71 -4.72 17.13 -9.65
N VAL A 72 -3.40 17.20 -9.79
CA VAL A 72 -2.56 16.05 -10.13
C VAL A 72 -1.70 15.73 -8.93
N GLY A 73 -1.62 14.46 -8.57
CA GLY A 73 -0.86 13.96 -7.43
C GLY A 73 0.09 12.85 -7.83
N ALA A 74 1.23 12.78 -7.14
CA ALA A 74 2.18 11.69 -7.24
C ALA A 74 2.70 11.35 -5.84
N ASP A 75 2.89 10.08 -5.54
CA ASP A 75 3.64 9.66 -4.37
C ASP A 75 4.56 8.48 -4.65
N VAL A 76 5.65 8.44 -3.91
CA VAL A 76 6.63 7.35 -3.91
C VAL A 76 6.78 6.88 -2.47
N LEU A 77 6.62 5.59 -2.27
CA LEU A 77 6.72 4.94 -0.96
C LEU A 77 7.70 3.78 -1.04
N ASP A 78 8.79 3.86 -0.30
CA ASP A 78 9.71 2.74 -0.09
C ASP A 78 9.50 2.13 1.29
N ARG A 79 9.29 0.82 1.38
CA ARG A 79 9.06 0.11 2.66
C ARG A 79 10.21 -0.82 3.05
N GLY A 80 11.40 -0.59 2.52
CA GLY A 80 12.59 -1.43 2.74
C GLY A 80 12.53 -2.82 2.07
N ARG A 81 11.41 -3.17 1.42
CA ARG A 81 11.20 -4.42 0.66
C ARG A 81 10.76 -4.18 -0.79
N GLY A 82 10.58 -2.92 -1.16
CA GLY A 82 10.14 -2.51 -2.49
C GLY A 82 9.64 -1.08 -2.48
N THR A 83 9.62 -0.49 -3.67
CA THR A 83 9.15 0.86 -3.92
C THR A 83 7.80 0.80 -4.64
N VAL A 84 6.81 1.51 -4.09
CA VAL A 84 5.51 1.73 -4.69
C VAL A 84 5.46 3.16 -5.22
N ILE A 85 4.90 3.34 -6.41
CA ILE A 85 4.70 4.67 -7.00
C ILE A 85 3.22 4.80 -7.34
N HIS A 86 2.59 5.90 -6.96
CA HIS A 86 1.24 6.25 -7.40
C HIS A 86 1.28 7.57 -8.15
N LEU A 87 0.47 7.64 -9.21
CA LEU A 87 0.24 8.85 -9.99
C LEU A 87 -1.27 8.94 -10.22
N GLY A 88 -1.86 10.10 -9.96
CA GLY A 88 -3.29 10.28 -10.11
C GLY A 88 -3.68 11.70 -10.44
N ALA A 89 -4.90 11.86 -10.91
CA ALA A 89 -5.50 13.16 -11.15
C ALA A 89 -6.96 13.16 -10.69
N GLU A 90 -7.39 14.30 -10.20
CA GLU A 90 -8.76 14.61 -9.84
C GLU A 90 -9.22 15.86 -10.61
N GLN A 91 -10.34 15.77 -11.30
CA GLN A 91 -11.02 16.91 -11.90
C GLN A 91 -12.37 17.08 -11.22
N ARG A 92 -12.65 18.29 -10.71
CA ARG A 92 -13.99 18.66 -10.23
C ARG A 92 -14.71 19.51 -11.27
N MET A 93 -15.96 19.16 -11.53
CA MET A 93 -16.87 19.83 -12.46
C MET A 93 -18.21 20.03 -11.76
N GLY A 94 -18.30 21.10 -10.96
CA GLY A 94 -19.45 21.39 -10.12
C GLY A 94 -19.66 20.28 -9.06
N PRO A 95 -20.83 19.61 -9.02
CA PRO A 95 -21.09 18.54 -8.05
C PRO A 95 -20.36 17.22 -8.40
N LEU A 96 -19.84 17.07 -9.62
CA LEU A 96 -19.14 15.87 -10.06
C LEU A 96 -17.63 15.99 -9.80
N ALA A 97 -17.04 14.97 -9.20
CA ALA A 97 -15.60 14.77 -9.11
C ALA A 97 -15.23 13.50 -9.90
N LEU A 98 -14.25 13.59 -10.78
CA LEU A 98 -13.69 12.45 -11.50
C LEU A 98 -12.26 12.23 -11.03
N ARG A 99 -11.92 10.97 -10.75
CA ARG A 99 -10.61 10.56 -10.26
C ARG A 99 -10.08 9.42 -11.11
N GLY A 100 -8.80 9.48 -11.43
CA GLY A 100 -8.10 8.44 -12.16
C GLY A 100 -6.67 8.36 -11.71
N GLY A 101 -6.08 7.16 -11.78
CA GLY A 101 -4.70 6.98 -11.41
C GLY A 101 -4.12 5.64 -11.86
N VAL A 102 -2.80 5.61 -11.81
CA VAL A 102 -1.97 4.45 -12.07
C VAL A 102 -1.02 4.28 -10.90
N SER A 103 -0.82 3.04 -10.50
CA SER A 103 0.18 2.71 -9.50
C SER A 103 1.09 1.60 -9.98
N ARG A 104 2.29 1.57 -9.43
CA ARG A 104 3.25 0.49 -9.61
C ARG A 104 3.57 -0.07 -8.24
N ASP A 105 3.18 -1.32 -8.03
CA ASP A 105 3.38 -2.04 -6.76
C ASP A 105 4.86 -2.45 -6.57
N GLU A 106 5.21 -2.90 -5.36
CA GLU A 106 6.53 -3.40 -4.94
C GLU A 106 7.04 -4.50 -5.88
N ARG A 107 6.12 -5.27 -6.48
CA ARG A 107 6.40 -6.32 -7.48
C ARG A 107 6.58 -5.78 -8.91
N LYS A 108 6.70 -4.47 -9.08
CA LYS A 108 6.80 -3.76 -10.36
C LYS A 108 5.56 -3.92 -11.26
N LYS A 109 4.44 -4.40 -10.72
CA LYS A 109 3.18 -4.56 -11.47
C LYS A 109 2.44 -3.23 -11.52
N VAL A 110 2.07 -2.82 -12.73
CA VAL A 110 1.24 -1.63 -12.96
C VAL A 110 -0.21 -1.97 -12.68
N GLN A 111 -0.90 -1.12 -11.92
CA GLN A 111 -2.29 -1.19 -11.54
C GLN A 111 -2.99 0.12 -11.92
N PHE A 112 -4.28 0.06 -12.24
CA PHE A 112 -5.07 1.21 -12.63
C PHE A 112 -6.24 1.38 -11.68
N GLY A 113 -6.62 2.62 -11.42
CA GLY A 113 -7.81 2.95 -10.66
C GLY A 113 -8.53 4.13 -11.28
N TRP A 114 -9.86 4.11 -11.19
CA TRP A 114 -10.70 5.21 -11.61
C TRP A 114 -11.96 5.25 -10.77
N GLY A 115 -12.53 6.42 -10.62
CA GLY A 115 -13.70 6.62 -9.80
C GLY A 115 -14.33 7.97 -10.03
N GLY A 116 -15.52 8.13 -9.48
CA GLY A 116 -16.26 9.37 -9.53
C GLY A 116 -17.04 9.59 -8.25
N GLY A 117 -17.21 10.86 -7.91
CA GLY A 117 -17.99 11.33 -6.78
C GLY A 117 -19.06 12.31 -7.23
N LEU A 118 -20.24 12.24 -6.62
CA LEU A 118 -21.32 13.20 -6.80
C LEU A 118 -21.65 13.83 -5.44
N ARG A 119 -21.65 15.16 -5.40
CA ARG A 119 -22.11 15.94 -4.26
C ARG A 119 -23.48 16.55 -4.55
N LEU A 120 -24.51 16.03 -3.90
CA LEU A 120 -25.90 16.47 -4.01
C LEU A 120 -26.30 17.19 -2.71
N GLY A 121 -25.87 18.45 -2.56
CA GLY A 121 -26.14 19.25 -1.36
C GLY A 121 -25.44 18.69 -0.11
N PRO A 122 -26.18 18.24 0.93
CA PRO A 122 -25.61 17.60 2.12
C PRO A 122 -25.20 16.13 1.89
N LEU A 123 -25.54 15.53 0.74
CA LEU A 123 -25.20 14.15 0.42
C LEU A 123 -23.99 14.08 -0.51
N GLY A 124 -23.06 13.18 -0.21
CA GLY A 124 -21.94 12.82 -1.08
C GLY A 124 -21.96 11.33 -1.39
N LEU A 125 -21.85 10.95 -2.65
CA LEU A 125 -21.74 9.55 -3.09
C LEU A 125 -20.46 9.39 -3.89
N ASP A 126 -19.58 8.46 -3.54
CA ASP A 126 -18.39 8.13 -4.31
C ASP A 126 -18.41 6.66 -4.73
N VAL A 127 -17.93 6.39 -5.94
CA VAL A 127 -17.70 5.05 -6.47
C VAL A 127 -16.29 4.99 -7.05
N GLY A 128 -15.55 3.94 -6.73
CA GLY A 128 -14.20 3.72 -7.22
C GLY A 128 -13.98 2.28 -7.63
N PHE A 129 -13.17 2.11 -8.66
CA PHE A 129 -12.70 0.84 -9.17
C PHE A 129 -11.17 0.85 -9.16
N TRP A 130 -10.56 -0.28 -8.82
CA TRP A 130 -9.12 -0.45 -8.98
C TRP A 130 -8.76 -1.89 -9.35
N THR A 131 -7.73 -2.03 -10.16
CA THR A 131 -7.16 -3.33 -10.51
C THR A 131 -6.11 -3.71 -9.46
N HIS A 132 -6.02 -4.98 -9.10
CA HIS A 132 -4.97 -5.48 -8.20
C HIS A 132 -4.45 -6.85 -8.65
N SER A 133 -3.32 -7.26 -8.10
CA SER A 133 -2.75 -8.60 -8.32
C SER A 133 -2.39 -9.20 -6.97
N HIS A 134 -3.18 -10.15 -6.49
CA HIS A 134 -2.87 -10.85 -5.24
C HIS A 134 -1.64 -11.75 -5.38
N SER A 135 -0.98 -12.01 -4.25
CA SER A 135 0.28 -12.74 -4.19
C SER A 135 0.23 -14.16 -4.74
N PHE A 136 -0.95 -14.79 -4.83
CA PHE A 136 -1.16 -16.17 -5.25
C PHE A 136 -1.84 -16.35 -6.62
N SER A 137 -2.22 -15.27 -7.31
CA SER A 137 -2.86 -15.36 -8.62
C SER A 137 -2.16 -14.47 -9.65
N ASN A 138 -1.91 -15.03 -10.84
CA ASN A 138 -1.41 -14.27 -11.99
C ASN A 138 -2.52 -13.51 -12.73
N VAL A 139 -3.78 -13.69 -12.34
CA VAL A 139 -4.92 -12.99 -12.93
C VAL A 139 -5.11 -11.63 -12.24
N ARG A 140 -5.34 -10.60 -13.06
CA ARG A 140 -5.64 -9.25 -12.57
C ARG A 140 -7.10 -9.21 -12.09
N GLY A 141 -7.29 -8.92 -10.82
CA GLY A 141 -8.61 -8.68 -10.23
C GLY A 141 -9.02 -7.22 -10.39
N ILE A 142 -10.33 -6.97 -10.32
CA ILE A 142 -10.91 -5.63 -10.20
C ILE A 142 -11.73 -5.61 -8.93
N THR A 143 -11.48 -4.64 -8.06
CA THR A 143 -12.30 -4.38 -6.87
C THR A 143 -13.05 -3.07 -7.06
N MET A 144 -14.26 -3.01 -6.52
CA MET A 144 -15.12 -1.83 -6.48
C MET A 144 -15.37 -1.43 -5.03
N ALA A 145 -15.36 -0.13 -4.75
CA ALA A 145 -15.80 0.43 -3.49
C ALA A 145 -16.81 1.56 -3.75
N THR A 146 -17.81 1.65 -2.89
CA THR A 146 -18.82 2.71 -2.90
C THR A 146 -18.93 3.28 -1.50
N SER A 147 -19.00 4.60 -1.38
CA SER A 147 -19.24 5.28 -0.11
C SER A 147 -20.38 6.29 -0.23
N LEU A 148 -21.05 6.52 0.89
CA LEU A 148 -22.08 7.55 1.07
C LEU A 148 -21.72 8.37 2.30
N THR A 149 -21.71 9.69 2.15
CA THR A 149 -21.36 10.65 3.20
C THR A 149 -22.52 11.63 3.39
N LEU A 150 -22.81 11.96 4.64
CA LEU A 150 -23.72 13.02 5.07
C LEU A 150 -22.87 14.16 5.65
N TYR A 151 -23.05 15.37 5.12
CA TYR A 151 -22.40 16.59 5.60
C TYR A 151 -23.27 17.34 6.60
#